data_AF-A0A2H0UIA8-F1
#
_entry.id   AF-A0A2H0UIA8-F1
#
_cell.length_a   1.000
_cell.length_b   1.000
_cell.length_c   1.000
_cell.angle_alpha   90.00
_cell.angle_beta   90.00
_cell.angle_gamma   90.00
#
_symmetry.space_group_name_H-M   'P 1'
#
loop_
_entity.id
_entity.type
_entity.pdbx_description
1 polymer ?
#
loop_
_entity_poly.entity_id
_entity_poly.type
_entity_poly.pdbx_seq_one_letter_code
_entity_poly.pdbx_strand_id
1 'polypeptide(L)'
;VYLNEFDRFVRHHIKPLGYLRYGDDFVLFMNSQRDATCAQSLATGWLFNLLKLNVHKKNNIIIRPSQGLYFLGHHIYPSGISVDRIMAGKISQKIDRQNAGNYQAMHLSSKQAKQLPWLLR
;
A
#
# COMPACT_ATOMS: atom_id res chain seq x y z
N VAL A 1 18.31 5.90 10.09
CA VAL A 1 18.43 4.72 9.20
C VAL A 1 18.24 3.45 10.03
N TYR A 2 17.01 3.15 10.46
CA TYR A 2 16.75 2.04 11.41
C TYR A 2 16.18 0.79 10.72
N LEU A 3 15.34 0.96 9.70
CA LEU A 3 14.70 -0.14 8.95
C LEU A 3 15.52 -0.68 7.76
N ASN A 4 16.69 -0.10 7.49
CA ASN A 4 17.53 -0.52 6.36
C ASN A 4 17.98 -2.00 6.49
N GLU A 5 18.28 -2.44 7.71
CA GLU A 5 18.65 -3.84 7.94
C GLU A 5 17.48 -4.79 7.70
N PHE A 6 16.25 -4.33 7.94
CA PHE A 6 15.07 -5.09 7.58
C PHE A 6 14.91 -5.19 6.05
N ASP A 7 15.12 -4.08 5.33
CA ASP A 7 15.11 -4.07 3.86
C ASP A 7 16.11 -5.09 3.30
N ARG A 8 17.32 -5.15 3.86
CA ARG A 8 18.35 -6.15 3.50
C ARG A 8 17.92 -7.57 3.83
N PHE A 9 17.37 -7.79 5.03
CA PHE A 9 16.87 -9.09 5.44
C PHE A 9 15.79 -9.61 4.48
N VAL A 10 14.78 -8.79 4.18
CA VAL A 10 13.70 -9.16 3.26
C VAL A 10 14.25 -9.51 1.88
N ARG A 11 15.14 -8.69 1.32
CA ARG A 11 15.69 -8.90 -0.02
C ARG A 11 16.60 -10.11 -0.12
N HIS A 12 17.45 -10.36 0.87
CA HIS A 12 18.48 -11.40 0.78
C HIS A 12 18.08 -12.74 1.40
N HIS A 13 17.15 -12.74 2.37
CA HIS A 13 16.75 -13.96 3.08
C HIS A 13 15.35 -14.41 2.69
N ILE A 14 14.35 -13.53 2.74
CA ILE A 14 12.97 -13.89 2.37
C ILE A 14 12.83 -14.02 0.84
N LYS A 15 13.47 -13.13 0.07
CA LYS A 15 13.48 -13.12 -1.40
C LYS A 15 12.06 -13.16 -2.01
N PRO A 16 11.19 -12.19 -1.67
CA PRO A 16 9.86 -12.11 -2.27
C PRO A 16 9.96 -11.81 -3.77
N LEU A 17 8.89 -12.10 -4.53
CA LEU A 17 8.75 -11.71 -5.94
C LEU A 17 8.81 -10.20 -6.13
N GLY A 18 8.35 -9.46 -5.12
CA GLY A 18 8.40 -8.01 -5.06
C GLY A 18 8.36 -7.53 -3.61
N TYR A 19 9.00 -6.40 -3.36
CA TYR A 19 9.03 -5.77 -2.05
C TYR A 19 8.85 -4.26 -2.18
N LEU A 20 7.90 -3.72 -1.42
CA LEU A 20 7.62 -2.30 -1.34
C LEU A 20 7.61 -1.86 0.12
N ARG A 21 8.19 -0.70 0.40
CA ARG A 21 8.19 -0.07 1.72
C ARG A 21 7.87 1.41 1.60
N TYR A 22 7.00 1.89 2.48
CA TYR A 22 6.76 3.32 2.68
C TYR A 22 6.67 3.61 4.18
N GLY A 23 7.69 4.29 4.72
CA GLY A 23 7.81 4.44 6.18
C GLY A 23 7.87 3.08 6.86
N ASP A 24 6.85 2.79 7.67
CA ASP A 24 6.65 1.55 8.43
C ASP A 24 5.69 0.56 7.74
N ASP A 25 5.08 0.92 6.60
CA ASP A 25 4.22 0.04 5.84
C ASP A 25 5.05 -0.81 4.86
N PHE A 26 4.91 -2.13 4.95
CA PHE A 26 5.63 -3.09 4.11
C PHE A 26 4.66 -3.97 3.33
N VAL A 27 4.99 -4.22 2.06
CA VAL A 27 4.25 -5.14 1.20
C VAL A 27 5.24 -6.11 0.55
N LEU A 28 5.01 -7.40 0.76
CA LEU A 28 5.79 -8.48 0.17
C LEU A 28 4.88 -9.30 -0.74
N PHE A 29 5.33 -9.56 -1.97
CA PHE A 29 4.62 -10.41 -2.92
C PHE A 29 5.24 -11.80 -2.94
N MET A 30 4.44 -12.83 -2.68
CA MET A 30 4.88 -14.21 -2.59
C MET A 30 4.14 -15.09 -3.60
N ASN A 31 4.76 -16.19 -4.01
CA ASN A 31 4.22 -17.07 -5.06
C ASN A 31 3.04 -17.93 -4.59
N SER A 32 2.98 -18.24 -3.29
CA SER A 32 1.90 -19.04 -2.71
C SER A 32 1.48 -18.51 -1.34
N GLN A 33 0.28 -18.90 -0.89
CA GLN A 33 -0.19 -18.58 0.46
C GLN A 33 0.74 -19.18 1.54
N ARG A 34 1.28 -20.38 1.30
CA ARG A 34 2.22 -21.02 2.22
C ARG A 34 3.49 -20.19 2.38
N ASP A 35 4.04 -19.71 1.27
CA ASP A 35 5.24 -18.87 1.27
C ASP A 35 4.95 -17.52 1.92
N ALA A 36 3.76 -16.95 1.71
CA ALA A 36 3.31 -15.74 2.39
C ALA A 36 3.24 -15.91 3.91
N THR A 37 2.68 -17.01 4.41
CA THR A 37 2.62 -17.29 5.85
C THR A 37 4.02 -17.49 6.44
N CYS A 38 4.90 -18.18 5.72
CA CYS A 38 6.29 -18.36 6.12
C CYS A 38 7.02 -17.00 6.20
N ALA A 39 6.95 -16.21 5.13
CA ALA A 39 7.54 -14.88 5.06
C ALA A 39 7.00 -13.95 6.15
N GLN A 40 5.69 -13.95 6.41
CA GLN A 40 5.06 -13.18 7.47
C GLN A 40 5.64 -13.53 8.84
N SER A 41 5.79 -14.82 9.13
CA SER A 41 6.33 -15.32 10.40
C SER A 41 7.81 -14.94 10.55
N LEU A 42 8.61 -15.13 9.50
CA LEU A 42 10.02 -14.77 9.46
C LEU A 42 10.23 -13.26 9.64
N ALA A 43 9.49 -12.44 8.90
CA ALA A 43 9.56 -10.98 8.97
C ALA A 43 9.17 -10.48 10.37
N THR A 44 8.05 -10.96 10.91
CA THR A 44 7.57 -10.55 12.23
C THR A 44 8.56 -10.95 13.33
N GLY A 45 9.07 -12.18 13.28
CA GLY A 45 10.07 -12.66 14.24
C GLY A 45 11.39 -11.89 14.15
N TRP A 46 11.86 -11.59 12.95
CA TRP A 46 13.08 -10.80 12.75
C TRP A 46 12.93 -9.38 13.32
N LEU A 47 11.82 -8.70 13.01
CA LEU A 47 11.52 -7.35 13.51
C LEU A 47 11.46 -7.32 15.05
N PHE A 48 10.80 -8.32 15.65
CA PHE A 48 10.72 -8.43 17.10
C PHE A 48 12.07 -8.73 17.73
N ASN A 49 12.84 -9.68 17.20
CA ASN A 49 14.06 -10.14 17.83
C ASN A 49 15.19 -9.12 17.73
N LEU A 50 15.38 -8.51 16.56
CA LEU A 50 16.51 -7.62 16.28
C LEU A 50 16.19 -6.15 16.50
N LEU A 51 15.03 -5.68 16.06
CA LEU A 51 14.65 -4.27 16.18
C LEU A 51 13.72 -3.97 17.37
N LYS A 52 13.31 -5.01 18.12
CA LYS A 52 12.32 -4.91 19.23
C LYS A 52 11.00 -4.26 18.80
N LEU A 53 10.65 -4.38 17.51
CA LEU A 53 9.42 -3.84 16.94
C LEU A 53 8.32 -4.90 16.91
N ASN A 54 7.11 -4.51 17.35
CA ASN A 54 5.92 -5.34 17.26
C ASN A 54 5.08 -4.93 16.05
N VAL A 55 4.72 -5.90 15.21
CA VAL A 55 3.85 -5.65 14.06
C VAL A 55 2.39 -5.61 14.52
N HIS A 56 1.61 -4.65 14.00
CA HIS A 56 0.20 -4.50 14.35
C HIS A 56 -0.63 -5.69 13.85
N LYS A 57 -1.21 -6.47 14.79
CA LYS A 57 -1.92 -7.73 14.49
C LYS A 57 -3.05 -7.60 13.47
N LYS A 58 -3.76 -6.46 13.44
CA LYS A 58 -4.87 -6.27 12.50
C LYS A 58 -4.42 -5.87 11.09
N ASN A 59 -3.21 -5.31 10.96
CA ASN A 59 -2.68 -4.84 9.68
C ASN A 59 -1.72 -5.86 9.06
N ASN A 60 -1.21 -6.80 9.87
CA ASN A 60 -0.40 -7.91 9.41
C ASN A 60 -1.27 -9.01 8.78
N ILE A 61 -1.67 -8.81 7.53
CA ILE A 61 -2.61 -9.68 6.83
C ILE A 61 -2.00 -10.26 5.57
N ILE A 62 -2.51 -11.44 5.17
CA ILE A 62 -2.22 -12.04 3.87
C ILE A 62 -3.49 -11.91 3.04
N ILE A 63 -3.37 -11.26 1.89
CA ILE A 63 -4.49 -11.02 0.98
C ILE A 63 -4.21 -11.65 -0.38
N ARG A 64 -5.26 -12.11 -1.06
CA ARG A 64 -5.15 -12.56 -2.45
C ARG A 64 -5.13 -11.34 -3.38
N PRO A 65 -4.43 -11.40 -4.52
CA PRO A 65 -4.43 -10.30 -5.50
C PRO A 65 -5.83 -9.88 -5.96
N SER A 66 -6.77 -10.83 -6.05
CA SER A 66 -8.16 -10.57 -6.43
C SER A 66 -8.95 -9.74 -5.41
N GLN A 67 -8.53 -9.71 -4.15
CA GLN A 67 -9.16 -8.90 -3.10
C GLN A 67 -8.73 -7.43 -3.17
N GLY A 68 -7.64 -7.14 -3.90
CA GLY A 68 -7.03 -5.82 -3.98
C GLY A 68 -6.22 -5.47 -2.74
N LEU A 69 -5.13 -4.75 -2.97
CA LEU A 69 -4.26 -4.24 -1.92
C LEU A 69 -4.61 -2.77 -1.66
N TYR A 70 -4.95 -2.44 -0.42
CA TYR A 70 -5.03 -1.06 0.02
C TYR A 70 -3.65 -0.57 0.44
N PHE A 71 -3.11 0.43 -0.23
CA PHE A 71 -1.79 0.99 0.06
C PHE A 71 -1.75 2.49 -0.24
N LEU A 72 -1.35 3.29 0.75
CA LEU A 72 -1.17 4.75 0.66
C LEU A 72 -2.34 5.53 0.04
N GLY A 73 -3.58 5.15 0.34
CA GLY A 73 -4.78 5.84 -0.16
C GLY A 73 -5.20 5.39 -1.57
N HIS A 74 -4.64 4.30 -2.07
CA HIS A 74 -5.04 3.65 -3.31
C HIS A 74 -5.45 2.20 -3.07
N HIS A 75 -6.40 1.72 -3.87
CA HIS A 75 -6.62 0.30 -4.10
C HIS A 75 -5.85 -0.12 -5.35
N ILE A 76 -5.03 -1.16 -5.19
CA ILE A 76 -4.20 -1.74 -6.22
C ILE A 76 -4.77 -3.11 -6.56
N TYR A 77 -5.18 -3.28 -7.79
CA TYR A 77 -5.63 -4.56 -8.37
C TYR A 77 -4.71 -4.95 -9.52
N PRO A 78 -4.66 -6.24 -9.90
CA PRO A 78 -3.98 -6.66 -11.13
C PRO A 78 -4.50 -5.93 -12.39
N SER A 79 -5.77 -5.51 -12.38
CA SER A 79 -6.41 -4.78 -13.47
C SER A 79 -6.12 -3.28 -13.49
N GLY A 80 -5.53 -2.72 -12.41
CA GLY A 80 -5.23 -1.30 -12.33
C GLY A 80 -5.27 -0.73 -10.91
N ILE A 81 -5.04 0.58 -10.82
CA ILE A 81 -4.98 1.32 -9.56
C ILE A 81 -6.16 2.29 -9.51
N SER A 82 -6.81 2.41 -8.37
CA SER A 82 -7.88 3.39 -8.13
C SER A 82 -7.68 4.11 -6.80
N VAL A 83 -8.05 5.37 -6.72
CA VAL A 83 -8.08 6.12 -5.45
C VAL A 83 -9.10 5.54 -4.47
N ASP A 84 -8.73 5.43 -3.21
CA ASP A 84 -9.59 4.97 -2.13
C ASP A 84 -10.84 5.83 -1.95
N ARG A 85 -11.92 5.23 -1.43
CA ARG A 85 -13.20 5.91 -1.21
C ARG A 85 -13.09 7.08 -0.24
N ILE A 86 -12.33 6.94 0.85
CA ILE A 86 -12.12 8.01 1.84
C ILE A 86 -11.30 9.13 1.19
N MET A 87 -10.23 8.77 0.49
CA MET A 87 -9.40 9.74 -0.22
C MET A 87 -10.20 10.49 -1.28
N ALA A 88 -11.03 9.79 -2.05
CA ALA A 88 -11.93 10.39 -3.01
C ALA A 88 -12.93 11.36 -2.37
N GLY A 89 -13.49 11.01 -1.22
CA GLY A 89 -14.35 11.92 -0.46
C GLY A 89 -13.62 13.19 -0.03
N LYS A 90 -12.37 13.07 0.44
CA LYS A 90 -11.53 14.21 0.79
C LYS A 90 -11.22 15.09 -0.43
N ILE A 91 -10.91 14.47 -1.58
CA ILE A 91 -10.66 15.19 -2.84
C ILE A 91 -11.90 16.00 -3.22
N SER A 92 -13.08 15.38 -3.23
CA SER A 92 -14.31 16.07 -3.60
C SER A 92 -14.66 17.25 -2.69
N GLN A 93 -14.25 17.20 -1.42
CA GLN A 93 -14.50 18.29 -0.45
C GLN A 93 -13.46 19.41 -0.49
N LYS A 94 -12.21 19.10 -0.85
CA LYS A 94 -11.07 20.02 -0.75
C LYS A 94 -10.58 20.55 -2.08
N ILE A 95 -11.18 20.11 -3.18
CA ILE A 95 -10.76 20.54 -4.50
C ILE A 95 -10.94 22.05 -4.70
N ASP A 96 -9.88 22.70 -5.17
CA ASP A 96 -9.85 24.09 -5.55
C ASP A 96 -9.00 24.26 -6.83
N ARG A 97 -8.98 25.48 -7.39
CA ARG A 97 -8.23 25.75 -8.63
C ARG A 97 -6.71 25.57 -8.48
N GLN A 98 -6.17 25.70 -7.26
CA GLN A 98 -4.73 25.60 -7.00
C GLN A 98 -4.29 24.13 -6.89
N ASN A 99 -5.15 23.25 -6.39
CA ASN A 99 -4.84 21.84 -6.14
C ASN A 99 -5.44 20.87 -7.18
N ALA A 100 -6.28 21.34 -8.10
CA ALA A 100 -6.92 20.55 -9.15
C ALA A 100 -5.93 19.68 -9.95
N GLY A 101 -4.79 20.26 -10.34
CA GLY A 101 -3.76 19.54 -11.10
C GLY A 101 -3.15 18.38 -10.32
N ASN A 102 -2.98 18.53 -9.00
CA ASN A 102 -2.45 17.47 -8.14
C ASN A 102 -3.42 16.28 -8.05
N TYR A 103 -4.72 16.55 -7.97
CA TYR A 103 -5.74 15.49 -7.94
C TYR A 103 -5.94 14.82 -9.30
N GLN A 104 -5.84 15.56 -10.40
CA GLN A 104 -5.90 14.99 -11.75
C GLN A 104 -4.75 14.01 -12.03
N ALA A 105 -3.59 14.24 -11.43
CA ALA A 105 -2.45 13.34 -11.54
C ALA A 105 -2.62 12.04 -10.72
N MET A 106 -3.59 11.96 -9.81
CA MET A 106 -3.91 10.71 -9.10
C MET A 106 -4.67 9.75 -10.02
N HIS A 107 -4.46 8.45 -9.86
CA HIS A 107 -5.21 7.38 -10.56
C HIS A 107 -6.69 7.33 -10.13
N LEU A 108 -7.44 8.37 -10.45
CA LEU A 108 -8.86 8.50 -10.17
C LEU A 108 -9.67 7.54 -11.04
N SER A 109 -10.76 7.03 -10.50
CA SER A 109 -11.72 6.29 -11.31
C SER A 109 -12.30 7.20 -12.41
N SER A 110 -12.70 6.62 -13.54
CA SER A 110 -13.28 7.36 -14.68
C SER A 110 -14.50 8.20 -14.28
N LYS A 111 -15.24 7.77 -13.24
CA LYS A 111 -16.36 8.53 -12.67
C LYS A 111 -15.90 9.79 -11.94
N GLN A 112 -14.88 9.66 -11.08
CA GLN A 112 -14.33 10.79 -10.33
C GLN A 112 -13.68 11.81 -11.25
N ALA A 113 -12.89 11.34 -12.23
CA ALA A 113 -12.26 12.22 -13.21
C ALA A 113 -13.28 13.08 -13.98
N LYS A 114 -14.45 12.52 -14.32
CA LYS A 114 -15.55 13.25 -14.96
C LYS A 114 -16.26 14.25 -14.03
N GLN A 115 -16.23 14.02 -12.72
CA GLN A 115 -16.87 14.88 -11.72
C GLN A 115 -16.01 16.07 -11.31
N LEU A 116 -14.67 15.93 -11.31
CA LEU A 116 -13.74 17.00 -10.90
C LEU A 116 -14.01 18.38 -11.54
N PRO A 117 -14.26 18.49 -12.87
CA PRO A 117 -14.47 19.81 -13.49
C PRO A 117 -15.73 20.53 -12.97
N TRP A 118 -16.74 19.78 -12.52
CA TRP A 118 -17.98 20.35 -11.99
C TRP A 118 -17.81 20.88 -10.56
N LEU A 119 -16.85 20.33 -9.82
CA LEU A 119 -16.55 20.74 -8.44
C LEU A 119 -15.65 21.99 -8.39
N LEU A 120 -15.09 22.42 -9.52
CA LEU A 120 -14.23 23.60 -9.65
C LEU A 120 -14.97 24.88 -10.05
N ARG A 121 -16.29 24.81 -10.17
CA ARG A 121 -17.16 25.94 -10.52
C ARG A 121 -17.50 26.79 -9.30
#